data_AF-A0A9E1SPJ4-F1
#
_entry.id   AF-A0A9E1SPJ4-F1
#
_cell.length_a   1.000
_cell.length_b   1.000
_cell.length_c   1.000
_cell.angle_alpha   90.00
_cell.angle_beta   90.00
_cell.angle_gamma   90.00
#
_symmetry.space_group_name_H-M   'P 1'
#
loop_
_entity.id
_entity.type
_entity.pdbx_description
1 polymer ?
#
loop_
_entity_poly.entity_id
_entity_poly.type
_entity_poly.pdbx_seq_one_letter_code
_entity_poly.pdbx_strand_id
1 'polypeptide(L)'
;MESEFQNRKSNRQNVLLKSKIDVGSYYFEALAYDLSLSGAKIKLNLPLERGSDFVISFRDSKHIPSKVSWVKNGFMGLEFKYSPDRVKSIFGSLGERLE
;
A
#
# COMPACT_ATOMS: atom_id res chain seq x y z
N MET A 1 -10.58 -3.27 -25.80
CA MET A 1 -9.20 -3.76 -25.55
C MET A 1 -9.15 -4.25 -24.13
N GLU A 2 -9.17 -5.57 -24.00
CA GLU A 2 -9.09 -6.32 -22.77
C GLU A 2 -7.70 -6.26 -22.11
N SER A 3 -7.73 -6.53 -20.80
CA SER A 3 -6.63 -6.94 -19.90
C SER A 3 -5.85 -5.86 -19.12
N GLU A 4 -6.52 -4.99 -18.36
CA GLU A 4 -5.83 -4.19 -17.31
C GLU A 4 -5.88 -4.82 -15.91
N PHE A 5 -6.49 -6.00 -15.75
CA PHE A 5 -6.36 -6.80 -14.53
C PHE A 5 -5.47 -8.00 -14.81
N GLN A 6 -4.18 -7.72 -15.07
CA GLN A 6 -3.12 -8.72 -14.98
C GLN A 6 -3.34 -9.60 -13.75
N ASN A 7 -3.31 -10.92 -13.96
CA ASN A 7 -3.55 -11.96 -12.95
C ASN A 7 -2.94 -11.57 -11.60
N ARG A 8 -3.81 -11.35 -10.61
CA ARG A 8 -3.39 -10.90 -9.28
C ARG A 8 -2.58 -12.02 -8.62
N LYS A 9 -1.30 -11.75 -8.32
CA LYS A 9 -0.36 -12.76 -7.79
C LYS A 9 -0.41 -12.94 -6.26
N SER A 10 -1.05 -12.05 -5.49
CA SER A 10 -0.98 -12.06 -4.03
C SER A 10 -2.35 -12.11 -3.35
N ASN A 11 -2.46 -12.89 -2.27
CA ASN A 11 -3.59 -12.88 -1.34
C ASN A 11 -3.78 -11.47 -0.75
N ARG A 12 -5.01 -10.95 -0.77
CA ARG A 12 -5.36 -9.62 -0.22
C ARG A 12 -6.38 -9.78 0.88
N GLN A 13 -6.08 -9.23 2.05
CA GLN A 13 -7.01 -9.17 3.17
C GLN A 13 -7.65 -7.80 3.27
N ASN A 14 -8.98 -7.78 3.43
CA ASN A 14 -9.69 -6.56 3.79
C ASN A 14 -9.34 -6.16 5.22
N VAL A 15 -9.01 -4.90 5.41
CA VAL A 15 -8.60 -4.33 6.69
C VAL A 15 -9.19 -2.94 6.86
N LEU A 16 -9.17 -2.42 8.08
CA LEU A 16 -9.39 -1.00 8.34
C LEU A 16 -8.26 -0.51 9.25
N LEU A 17 -7.17 -0.04 8.63
CA LEU A 17 -5.94 0.28 9.34
C LEU A 17 -5.50 1.71 9.07
N LYS A 18 -5.16 2.44 10.14
CA LYS A 18 -4.47 3.72 10.01
C LYS A 18 -3.10 3.52 9.38
N SER A 19 -2.78 4.39 8.44
CA SER A 19 -1.51 4.46 7.75
C SER A 19 -1.04 5.91 7.69
N LYS A 20 0.28 6.09 7.60
CA LYS A 20 0.90 7.40 7.40
C LYS A 20 1.69 7.36 6.11
N ILE A 21 1.50 8.37 5.29
CA ILE A 21 2.20 8.58 4.03
C ILE A 21 3.19 9.72 4.23
N ASP A 22 4.42 9.50 3.82
CA ASP A 22 5.50 10.46 3.78
C ASP A 22 5.86 10.74 2.32
N VAL A 23 5.71 12.01 1.92
CA VAL A 23 6.11 12.55 0.61
C VAL A 23 7.16 13.64 0.79
N GLY A 24 8.24 13.31 1.51
CA GLY A 24 9.38 14.18 1.74
C GLY A 24 9.14 15.13 2.91
N SER A 25 8.65 16.33 2.64
CA SER A 25 8.46 17.36 3.67
C SER A 25 7.10 17.27 4.38
N TYR A 26 6.19 16.43 3.89
CA TYR A 26 4.83 16.35 4.39
C TYR A 26 4.44 14.93 4.76
N TYR A 27 3.69 14.83 5.85
CA TYR A 27 3.10 13.59 6.33
C TYR A 27 1.57 13.69 6.30
N PHE A 28 0.94 12.61 5.89
CA PHE A 28 -0.52 12.55 5.76
C PHE A 28 -1.06 11.25 6.35
N GLU A 29 -2.18 11.36 7.07
CA GLU A 29 -2.91 10.19 7.52
C GLU A 29 -3.78 9.63 6.40
N ALA A 30 -3.83 8.31 6.30
CA ALA A 30 -4.65 7.57 5.36
C ALA A 30 -5.24 6.32 6.02
N LEU A 31 -6.30 5.78 5.43
CA LEU A 31 -6.89 4.50 5.85
C LEU A 31 -6.64 3.43 4.80
N ALA A 32 -5.99 2.34 5.20
CA ALA A 32 -5.87 1.14 4.39
C ALA A 32 -7.14 0.30 4.49
N TYR A 33 -7.65 -0.11 3.34
CA TYR A 33 -8.87 -0.90 3.14
C TYR A 33 -8.57 -2.34 2.73
N ASP A 34 -7.44 -2.56 2.05
CA ASP A 34 -6.90 -3.89 1.84
C ASP A 34 -5.37 -3.87 1.87
N LEU A 35 -4.79 -5.02 2.23
CA LEU A 35 -3.35 -5.26 2.29
C LEU A 35 -3.00 -6.61 1.69
N SER A 36 -1.82 -6.68 1.11
CA SER A 36 -1.10 -7.89 0.72
C SER A 36 0.39 -7.68 0.97
N LEU A 37 1.21 -8.70 0.78
CA LEU A 37 2.66 -8.54 0.81
C LEU A 37 3.22 -7.72 -0.38
N SER A 38 2.42 -7.45 -1.41
CA SER A 38 2.85 -6.70 -2.61
C SER A 38 2.36 -5.25 -2.64
N GLY A 39 1.35 -4.90 -1.84
CA GLY A 39 0.77 -3.57 -1.87
C GLY A 39 -0.54 -3.45 -1.10
N ALA A 40 -1.18 -2.29 -1.24
CA ALA A 40 -2.37 -1.92 -0.48
C ALA A 40 -3.36 -1.13 -1.33
N LYS A 41 -4.62 -1.09 -0.90
CA LYS A 41 -5.59 -0.06 -1.29
C LYS A 41 -5.83 0.85 -0.11
N ILE A 42 -5.64 2.14 -0.31
CA ILE A 42 -5.86 3.14 0.74
C ILE A 42 -6.84 4.22 0.26
N LYS A 43 -7.50 4.87 1.21
CA LYS A 43 -8.26 6.10 0.99
C LYS A 43 -7.40 7.27 1.44
N LEU A 44 -7.15 8.18 0.51
CA LEU A 44 -6.32 9.37 0.72
C LEU A 44 -6.93 10.53 -0.07
N ASN A 45 -7.13 11.66 0.60
CA ASN A 45 -7.67 12.87 -0.01
C ASN A 45 -6.54 13.79 -0.51
N LEU A 46 -5.57 13.24 -1.25
CA LEU A 46 -4.46 14.00 -1.84
C LEU A 46 -4.26 13.61 -3.30
N PRO A 47 -3.89 14.58 -4.16
CA PRO A 47 -3.62 14.32 -5.57
C PRO A 47 -2.21 13.77 -5.75
N LEU A 48 -1.98 12.50 -5.38
CA LEU A 48 -0.77 11.80 -5.79
C LEU A 48 -0.98 11.19 -7.18
N GLU A 49 -0.08 11.50 -8.11
CA GLU A 49 -0.17 10.99 -9.48
C GLU A 49 0.27 9.53 -9.56
N ARG A 50 -0.29 8.79 -10.53
CA ARG A 50 0.16 7.44 -10.85
C ARG A 50 1.66 7.45 -11.14
N GLY A 51 2.36 6.51 -10.53
CA GLY A 51 3.80 6.37 -10.65
C GLY A 51 4.62 7.19 -9.66
N SER A 52 3.99 8.06 -8.85
CA SER A 52 4.69 8.80 -7.79
C SER A 52 5.27 7.86 -6.75
N ASP A 53 6.45 8.19 -6.27
CA ASP A 53 7.13 7.48 -5.20
C ASP A 53 6.86 8.14 -3.85
N PHE A 54 6.67 7.31 -2.82
CA PHE A 54 6.43 7.77 -1.46
C PHE A 54 6.82 6.69 -0.45
N VAL A 55 6.79 7.04 0.82
CA VAL A 55 6.99 6.09 1.92
C VAL A 55 5.68 5.94 2.68
N ILE A 56 5.32 4.71 3.03
CA ILE A 56 4.13 4.44 3.85
C ILE A 56 4.48 3.60 5.06
N SER A 57 3.80 3.86 6.17
CA SER A 57 3.74 2.96 7.33
C SER A 57 2.30 2.63 7.67
N PHE A 58 2.09 1.47 8.27
CA PHE A 58 0.80 1.02 8.78
C PHE A 58 0.91 0.81 10.29
N ARG A 59 0.09 1.50 11.08
CA ARG A 59 0.25 1.55 12.55
C ARG A 59 1.69 1.96 12.93
N ASP A 60 2.39 1.09 13.68
CA ASP A 60 3.77 1.24 14.17
C ASP A 60 4.78 0.40 13.38
N SER A 61 4.38 -0.10 12.20
CA SER A 61 5.31 -0.81 11.31
C SER A 61 6.39 0.13 10.79
N LYS A 62 7.53 -0.46 10.41
CA LYS A 62 8.60 0.28 9.74
C LYS A 62 8.13 0.83 8.40
N HIS A 63 8.78 1.90 7.98
CA HIS A 63 8.56 2.57 6.71
C HIS A 63 8.80 1.65 5.50
N ILE A 64 7.86 1.65 4.55
CA ILE A 64 7.90 0.86 3.31
C ILE A 64 7.89 1.81 2.11
N PRO A 65 9.00 1.91 1.35
CA PRO A 65 9.02 2.62 0.09
C PRO A 65 8.01 2.02 -0.88
N SER A 66 7.23 2.87 -1.52
CA SER A 66 6.06 2.49 -2.31
C SER A 66 5.92 3.36 -3.56
N LYS A 67 5.13 2.89 -4.51
CA LYS A 67 4.79 3.60 -5.74
C LYS A 67 3.28 3.59 -5.96
N VAL A 68 2.73 4.69 -6.47
CA VAL A 68 1.31 4.76 -6.86
C VAL A 68 1.07 3.88 -8.09
N SER A 69 0.23 2.85 -7.97
CA SER A 69 -0.11 1.93 -9.06
C SER A 69 -1.34 2.41 -9.83
N TRP A 70 -2.34 2.97 -9.13
CA TRP A 70 -3.55 3.55 -9.72
C TRP A 70 -4.25 4.49 -8.74
N VAL A 71 -5.07 5.41 -9.27
CA VAL A 71 -5.96 6.29 -8.49
C VAL A 71 -7.35 6.25 -9.11
N LYS A 72 -8.38 6.03 -8.28
CA LYS A 72 -9.78 5.99 -8.73
C LYS A 72 -10.73 6.31 -7.58
N ASN A 73 -11.65 7.25 -7.78
CA ASN A 73 -12.73 7.58 -6.84
C ASN A 73 -12.26 7.85 -5.40
N GLY A 74 -11.15 8.59 -5.21
CA GLY A 74 -10.58 8.89 -3.89
C GLY A 74 -9.84 7.71 -3.21
N PHE A 75 -9.74 6.58 -3.91
CA PHE A 75 -8.87 5.48 -3.52
C PHE A 75 -7.59 5.49 -4.34
N MET A 76 -6.53 5.03 -3.71
CA MET A 76 -5.22 4.84 -4.31
C MET A 76 -4.77 3.41 -4.07
N GLY A 77 -4.37 2.74 -5.15
CA GLY A 77 -3.62 1.50 -5.09
C GLY A 77 -2.14 1.79 -5.10
N LEU A 78 -1.40 1.09 -4.26
CA LEU A 78 0.06 1.20 -4.18
C LEU A 78 0.72 -0.16 -4.29
N GLU A 79 1.96 -0.13 -4.76
CA GLU A 79 2.88 -1.25 -4.81
C GLU A 79 4.04 -0.99 -3.87
N PHE A 80 4.41 -1.97 -3.06
CA PHE A 80 5.60 -1.92 -2.23
C PHE A 80 6.83 -2.18 -3.09
N LYS A 81 7.88 -1.39 -2.90
CA LYS A 81 9.16 -1.56 -3.62
C LYS A 81 10.03 -2.68 -3.03
N TYR A 82 9.74 -3.13 -1.82
CA TYR A 82 10.42 -4.26 -1.21
C TYR A 82 9.82 -5.59 -1.66
N SER A 83 10.61 -6.67 -1.54
CA SER A 83 10.13 -8.02 -1.78
C SER A 83 9.03 -8.41 -0.77
N PRO A 84 8.12 -9.33 -1.14
CA PRO A 84 7.10 -9.85 -0.24
C PRO A 84 7.64 -10.34 1.10
N ASP A 85 8.77 -11.06 1.13
CA ASP A 85 9.40 -11.57 2.36
C ASP A 85 9.86 -10.44 3.29
N ARG A 86 10.40 -9.36 2.71
CA ARG A 86 10.82 -8.18 3.48
C ARG A 86 9.61 -7.42 4.01
N VAL A 87 8.54 -7.29 3.22
CA VAL A 87 7.27 -6.70 3.67
C VAL A 87 6.64 -7.54 4.78
N LYS A 88 6.63 -8.87 4.65
CA LYS A 88 6.16 -9.82 5.66
C LYS A 88 6.90 -9.60 6.98
N SER A 89 8.22 -9.51 6.92
CA SER A 89 9.07 -9.24 8.09
C SER A 89 8.77 -7.88 8.75
N ILE A 90 8.45 -6.85 7.96
CA ILE A 90 8.05 -5.52 8.46
C ILE A 90 6.68 -5.55 9.14
N PHE A 91 5.74 -6.34 8.61
CA PHE A 91 4.41 -6.51 9.18
C PHE A 91 4.36 -7.43 10.39
N GLY A 92 5.36 -8.29 10.59
CA GLY A 92 5.41 -9.22 11.72
C GLY A 92 4.20 -10.15 11.74
N SER A 93 3.47 -10.20 12.84
CA SER A 93 2.28 -11.05 12.99
C SER A 93 1.15 -10.74 12.00
N LEU A 94 1.07 -9.51 11.47
CA LEU A 94 0.15 -9.18 10.38
C LEU A 94 0.62 -9.82 9.07
N GLY A 95 1.94 -9.90 8.84
CA GLY A 95 2.53 -10.51 7.64
C GLY A 95 2.22 -11.99 7.52
N GLU A 96 2.24 -12.74 8.63
CA GLU A 96 1.87 -14.16 8.67
C GLU A 96 0.44 -14.44 8.19
N ARG A 97 -0.45 -13.44 8.27
CA ARG A 97 -1.83 -13.58 7.80
C ARG A 97 -1.97 -13.28 6.31
N LEU A 98 -0.99 -12.65 5.67
CA LEU A 98 -1.06 -12.14 4.30
C LEU A 98 -0.40 -13.06 3.26
N GLU A 99 0.14 -14.19 3.70
CA GLU A 99 0.58 -15.31 2.86
C GLU A 99 -0.62 -16.00 2.19
#